data_AF-A0A3A9EYL5-F1
#
_entry.id   AF-A0A3A9EYL5-F1
#
_cell.length_a   1.000
_cell.length_b   1.000
_cell.length_c   1.000
_cell.angle_alpha   90.00
_cell.angle_beta   90.00
_cell.angle_gamma   90.00
#
_symmetry.space_group_name_H-M   'P 1'
#
loop_
_entity.id
_entity.type
_entity.pdbx_description
1 polymer ?
#
loop_
_entity_poly.entity_id
_entity_poly.type
_entity_poly.pdbx_seq_one_letter_code
_entity_poly.pdbx_strand_id
1 'polypeptide(L)'
;MPTFEKKEWTNRIAEHPGRRELMDINTQTSAIYDVVKAEGRIMRTGHSFDAQNMNDLEERISHFSTAVSQTLYETEEALDVINRLQGGSLPVELTGTALPEHVLEGETFYKDDPDTKQTGSMRNQGNLQVELRDGNTYTIPEGYHNGSGQITVPKKELTGNAVPEYVLEGQSFYSNDPDTKKLGAMANNGSIQIELSFGGTYAIPKGYHDGNGVIHSKSISSFLPCAQLLGRNRRTQTFLEGGKVENVL
;
A
#
# COMPACT_ATOMS: atom_id res chain seq x y z
N MET A 1 -23.15 -59.71 -2.19
CA MET A 1 -23.60 -60.44 -3.39
C MET A 1 -23.09 -61.86 -3.31
N PRO A 2 -23.86 -62.90 -3.68
CA PRO A 2 -23.32 -64.24 -3.80
C PRO A 2 -22.19 -64.24 -4.84
N THR A 3 -21.00 -64.65 -4.45
CA THR A 3 -19.84 -64.76 -5.33
C THR A 3 -19.96 -66.01 -6.17
N PHE A 4 -19.78 -65.89 -7.49
CA PHE A 4 -19.69 -67.07 -8.36
C PHE A 4 -18.51 -67.93 -7.91
N GLU A 5 -18.77 -69.20 -7.64
CA GLU A 5 -17.76 -70.19 -7.28
C GLU A 5 -17.55 -71.12 -8.47
N LYS A 6 -16.36 -71.04 -9.07
CA LYS A 6 -15.97 -71.84 -10.25
C LYS A 6 -15.95 -73.32 -9.89
N LYS A 7 -16.54 -74.16 -10.73
CA LYS A 7 -16.45 -75.63 -10.60
C LYS A 7 -15.49 -76.22 -11.63
N GLU A 8 -14.84 -77.31 -11.26
CA GLU A 8 -14.05 -78.13 -12.19
C GLU A 8 -14.82 -79.38 -12.59
N TRP A 9 -15.06 -79.50 -13.89
CA TRP A 9 -15.70 -80.65 -14.52
C TRP A 9 -14.64 -81.68 -14.91
N THR A 10 -14.95 -82.94 -14.66
CA THR A 10 -14.15 -84.10 -15.06
C THR A 10 -15.03 -85.05 -15.86
N ASN A 11 -14.48 -85.62 -16.94
CA ASN A 11 -15.23 -86.51 -17.82
C ASN A 11 -15.65 -87.77 -17.06
N ARG A 12 -16.96 -88.02 -16.96
CA ARG A 12 -17.47 -89.26 -16.37
C ARG A 12 -17.63 -90.33 -17.45
N ILE A 13 -17.32 -91.59 -17.12
CA ILE A 13 -17.43 -92.72 -18.06
C ILE A 13 -18.85 -92.82 -18.65
N ALA A 14 -19.88 -92.49 -17.86
CA ALA A 14 -21.29 -92.51 -18.27
C ALA A 14 -21.66 -91.47 -19.35
N GLU A 15 -20.89 -90.39 -19.49
CA GLU A 15 -21.15 -89.28 -20.43
C GLU A 15 -20.52 -89.52 -21.81
N HIS A 16 -19.70 -90.57 -21.95
CA HIS A 16 -19.15 -91.05 -23.21
C HIS A 16 -19.80 -92.39 -23.59
N PRO A 17 -20.87 -92.40 -24.42
CA PRO A 17 -21.69 -93.59 -24.68
C PRO A 17 -20.92 -94.80 -25.22
N GLY A 18 -19.74 -94.58 -25.84
CA GLY A 18 -18.84 -95.62 -26.35
C GLY A 18 -17.69 -96.01 -25.43
N ARG A 19 -17.42 -95.26 -24.36
CA ARG A 19 -16.31 -95.55 -23.45
C ARG A 19 -16.70 -96.67 -22.48
N ARG A 20 -15.87 -97.69 -22.37
CA ARG A 20 -16.06 -98.81 -21.44
C ARG A 20 -14.75 -99.07 -20.72
N GLU A 21 -14.82 -99.30 -19.43
CA GLU A 21 -13.72 -99.95 -18.71
C GLU A 21 -13.86 -101.45 -18.95
N LEU A 22 -12.85 -102.04 -19.59
CA LEU A 22 -12.80 -103.47 -19.85
C LEU A 22 -11.67 -104.05 -19.00
N MET A 23 -11.99 -105.10 -18.23
CA MET A 23 -11.04 -105.85 -17.43
C MET A 23 -10.60 -107.07 -18.21
N ASP A 24 -9.29 -107.24 -18.39
CA ASP A 24 -8.76 -108.50 -18.89
C ASP A 24 -8.96 -109.57 -17.81
N ILE A 25 -9.73 -110.61 -18.14
CA ILE A 25 -10.17 -111.62 -17.16
C ILE A 25 -9.02 -112.50 -16.66
N ASN A 26 -7.91 -112.58 -17.41
CA ASN A 26 -6.80 -113.46 -17.11
C ASN A 26 -5.74 -112.76 -16.27
N THR A 27 -5.53 -111.47 -16.52
CA THR A 27 -4.53 -110.64 -15.83
C THR A 27 -5.13 -109.77 -14.73
N GLN A 28 -6.46 -109.69 -14.66
CA GLN A 28 -7.21 -108.82 -13.75
C GLN A 28 -6.84 -107.33 -13.86
N THR A 29 -6.32 -106.92 -15.02
CA THR A 29 -5.98 -105.53 -15.28
C THR A 29 -7.10 -104.84 -16.04
N SER A 30 -7.53 -103.69 -15.54
CA SER A 30 -8.54 -102.86 -16.18
C SER A 30 -7.89 -101.78 -17.01
N ALA A 31 -8.44 -101.57 -18.21
CA ALA A 31 -8.10 -100.44 -19.05
C ALA A 31 -9.35 -99.85 -19.68
N ILE A 32 -9.33 -98.54 -19.89
CA ILE A 32 -10.43 -97.79 -20.48
C ILE A 32 -10.26 -97.78 -21.99
N TYR A 33 -11.28 -98.25 -22.71
CA TYR A 33 -11.31 -98.32 -24.17
C TYR A 33 -12.50 -97.53 -24.73
N ASP A 34 -12.30 -96.84 -25.84
CA ASP A 34 -13.38 -96.27 -26.63
C ASP A 34 -13.84 -97.33 -27.66
N VAL A 35 -15.06 -97.83 -27.49
CA VAL A 35 -15.62 -98.96 -28.24
C VAL A 35 -16.76 -98.48 -29.16
N VAL A 36 -16.74 -98.87 -30.42
CA VAL A 36 -17.79 -98.54 -31.41
C VAL A 36 -18.52 -99.82 -31.81
N LYS A 37 -19.86 -99.82 -31.81
CA LYS A 37 -20.66 -100.92 -32.40
C LYS A 37 -20.55 -100.85 -33.92
N ALA A 38 -20.52 -102.00 -34.59
CA ALA A 38 -20.30 -102.11 -36.05
C ALA A 38 -21.38 -101.42 -36.93
N GLU A 39 -22.50 -100.98 -36.37
CA GLU A 39 -23.69 -100.48 -37.11
C GLU A 39 -23.69 -98.95 -37.37
N GLY A 40 -22.53 -98.30 -37.41
CA GLY A 40 -22.40 -96.91 -37.84
C GLY A 40 -22.48 -95.88 -36.70
N ARG A 41 -21.94 -94.69 -36.97
CA ARG A 41 -21.68 -93.63 -35.98
C ARG A 41 -22.98 -93.16 -35.34
N ILE A 42 -23.13 -93.37 -34.02
CA ILE A 42 -24.33 -92.95 -33.27
C ILE A 42 -24.33 -91.45 -32.93
N MET A 43 -23.24 -90.69 -33.13
CA MET A 43 -23.24 -89.25 -32.78
C MET A 43 -22.66 -88.36 -33.88
N ARG A 44 -23.51 -87.45 -34.37
CA ARG A 44 -23.19 -86.28 -35.19
C ARG A 44 -22.48 -85.24 -34.32
N THR A 45 -21.51 -84.54 -34.88
CA THR A 45 -20.70 -83.49 -34.23
C THR A 45 -21.54 -82.55 -33.37
N GLY A 46 -21.18 -82.47 -32.08
CA GLY A 46 -21.85 -81.67 -31.05
C GLY A 46 -21.51 -82.23 -29.66
N HIS A 47 -20.27 -81.99 -29.20
CA HIS A 47 -19.74 -82.37 -27.90
C HIS A 47 -20.48 -81.64 -26.75
N SER A 48 -21.69 -82.09 -26.40
CA SER A 48 -22.59 -81.27 -25.60
C SER A 48 -22.24 -81.16 -24.12
N PHE A 49 -21.38 -82.02 -23.56
CA PHE A 49 -21.05 -82.02 -22.11
C PHE A 49 -19.67 -82.67 -21.81
N ASP A 50 -18.62 -82.42 -22.61
CA ASP A 50 -17.27 -82.82 -22.18
C ASP A 50 -16.67 -81.80 -21.19
N ALA A 51 -15.75 -82.29 -20.35
CA ALA A 51 -15.11 -81.51 -19.29
C ALA A 51 -14.40 -80.27 -19.84
N GLN A 52 -13.85 -80.32 -21.05
CA GLN A 52 -13.17 -79.18 -21.65
C GLN A 52 -14.16 -78.06 -21.95
N ASN A 53 -15.28 -78.36 -22.60
CA ASN A 53 -16.32 -77.39 -22.93
C ASN A 53 -17.01 -76.86 -21.66
N MET A 54 -17.25 -77.72 -20.67
CA MET A 54 -17.83 -77.29 -19.39
C MET A 54 -16.87 -76.41 -18.59
N ASN A 55 -15.57 -76.73 -18.58
CA ASN A 55 -14.57 -75.89 -17.92
C ASN A 55 -14.37 -74.55 -18.65
N ASP A 56 -14.45 -74.52 -19.99
CA ASP A 56 -14.47 -73.28 -20.78
C ASP A 56 -15.70 -72.41 -20.41
N LEU A 57 -16.87 -73.03 -20.26
CA LEU A 57 -18.08 -72.34 -19.81
C LEU A 57 -17.92 -71.78 -18.39
N GLU A 58 -17.40 -72.56 -17.45
CA GLU A 58 -17.12 -72.12 -16.08
C GLU A 58 -16.13 -70.95 -16.04
N GLU A 59 -15.10 -70.98 -16.89
CA GLU A 59 -14.14 -69.89 -17.04
C GLU A 59 -14.79 -68.62 -17.60
N ARG A 60 -15.61 -68.74 -18.66
CA ARG A 60 -16.35 -67.60 -19.23
C ARG A 60 -17.35 -67.00 -18.24
N ILE A 61 -18.05 -67.83 -17.47
CA ILE A 61 -18.98 -67.36 -16.43
C ILE A 61 -18.21 -66.65 -15.30
N SER A 62 -17.07 -67.20 -14.88
CA SER A 62 -16.18 -66.56 -13.90
C SER A 62 -15.72 -65.19 -14.39
N HIS A 63 -15.20 -65.10 -15.61
CA HIS A 63 -14.78 -63.82 -16.21
C HIS A 63 -15.93 -62.82 -16.30
N PHE A 64 -17.12 -63.25 -16.72
CA PHE A 64 -18.29 -62.38 -16.77
C PHE A 64 -18.69 -61.87 -15.38
N SER A 65 -18.71 -62.75 -14.37
CA SER A 65 -19.02 -62.37 -12.99
C SER A 65 -18.03 -61.33 -12.44
N THR A 66 -16.73 -61.50 -12.72
CA THR A 66 -15.70 -60.53 -12.33
C THR A 66 -15.91 -59.19 -13.04
N ALA A 67 -16.12 -59.20 -14.36
CA ALA A 67 -16.34 -58.00 -15.15
C ALA A 67 -17.59 -57.21 -14.69
N VAL A 68 -18.69 -57.91 -14.39
CA VAL A 68 -19.91 -57.29 -13.84
C VAL A 68 -19.64 -56.67 -12.46
N SER A 69 -18.89 -57.35 -11.61
CA SER A 69 -18.57 -56.83 -10.27
C SER A 69 -17.69 -55.56 -10.34
N GLN A 70 -16.69 -55.57 -11.22
CA GLN A 70 -15.80 -54.43 -11.44
C GLN A 70 -16.55 -53.23 -12.00
N THR A 71 -17.38 -53.45 -13.03
CA THR A 71 -18.20 -52.37 -13.62
C THR A 71 -19.21 -51.81 -12.62
N LEU A 72 -19.82 -52.64 -11.77
CA LEU A 72 -20.69 -52.16 -10.69
C LEU A 72 -19.95 -51.24 -9.71
N TYR A 73 -18.76 -51.64 -9.25
CA TYR A 73 -17.93 -50.82 -8.36
C TYR A 73 -17.56 -49.47 -8.99
N GLU A 74 -17.11 -49.49 -10.25
CA GLU A 74 -16.80 -48.27 -11.00
C GLU A 74 -18.03 -47.37 -11.17
N THR A 75 -19.22 -47.95 -11.38
CA THR A 75 -20.46 -47.17 -11.48
C THR A 75 -20.93 -46.61 -10.13
N GLU A 76 -20.66 -47.28 -9.01
CA GLU A 76 -20.95 -46.77 -7.66
C GLU A 76 -20.05 -45.56 -7.33
N GLU A 77 -18.75 -45.63 -7.66
CA GLU A 77 -17.85 -44.47 -7.54
C GLU A 77 -18.25 -43.32 -8.46
N ALA A 78 -18.61 -43.62 -9.71
CA ALA A 78 -19.10 -42.61 -10.64
C ALA A 78 -20.40 -41.95 -10.14
N LEU A 79 -21.30 -42.73 -9.50
CA LEU A 79 -22.54 -42.20 -8.92
C LEU A 79 -22.26 -41.28 -7.72
N ASP A 80 -21.28 -41.59 -6.88
CA ASP A 80 -20.82 -40.67 -5.82
C ASP A 80 -20.30 -39.35 -6.41
N VAL A 81 -19.44 -39.43 -7.42
CA VAL A 81 -18.91 -38.25 -8.12
C VAL A 81 -20.05 -37.44 -8.76
N ILE A 82 -21.01 -38.10 -9.41
CA ILE A 82 -22.17 -37.45 -10.02
C ILE A 82 -23.04 -36.77 -8.95
N ASN A 83 -23.31 -37.42 -7.82
CA ASN A 83 -24.08 -36.82 -6.73
C ASN A 83 -23.37 -35.61 -6.13
N ARG A 84 -22.05 -35.65 -6.01
CA ARG A 84 -21.22 -34.50 -5.58
C ARG A 84 -21.24 -33.35 -6.59
N LEU A 85 -21.33 -33.66 -7.88
CA LEU A 85 -21.41 -32.65 -8.94
C LEU A 85 -22.83 -32.08 -9.09
N GLN A 86 -23.87 -32.92 -9.00
CA GLN A 86 -25.28 -32.54 -9.12
C GLN A 86 -25.83 -31.86 -7.87
N GLY A 87 -25.27 -32.15 -6.69
CA GLY A 87 -25.54 -31.42 -5.45
C GLY A 87 -24.94 -30.01 -5.40
N GLY A 88 -24.26 -29.58 -6.47
CA GLY A 88 -23.66 -28.24 -6.55
C GLY A 88 -22.33 -28.16 -5.83
N SER A 89 -21.27 -28.57 -6.53
CA SER A 89 -19.88 -28.21 -6.21
C SER A 89 -19.29 -28.89 -4.96
N LEU A 90 -17.97 -29.11 -4.97
CA LEU A 90 -17.23 -28.97 -3.72
C LEU A 90 -17.59 -27.57 -3.20
N PRO A 91 -18.14 -27.38 -1.99
CA PRO A 91 -18.52 -26.04 -1.55
C PRO A 91 -17.29 -25.15 -1.68
N VAL A 92 -17.32 -24.20 -2.61
CA VAL A 92 -16.40 -23.07 -2.55
C VAL A 92 -16.88 -22.33 -1.33
N GLU A 93 -16.23 -22.59 -0.20
CA GLU A 93 -16.50 -21.86 1.03
C GLU A 93 -16.11 -20.41 0.78
N LEU A 94 -17.11 -19.60 0.43
CA LEU A 94 -16.96 -18.16 0.34
C LEU A 94 -16.93 -17.62 1.76
N THR A 95 -15.76 -17.14 2.17
CA THR A 95 -15.50 -16.57 3.50
C THR A 95 -15.28 -15.05 3.42
N GLY A 96 -15.82 -14.43 2.37
CA GLY A 96 -15.70 -12.99 2.14
C GLY A 96 -16.32 -12.18 3.29
N THR A 97 -15.66 -11.09 3.65
CA THR A 97 -16.10 -10.16 4.71
C THR A 97 -16.40 -8.77 4.19
N ALA A 98 -16.20 -8.52 2.89
CA ALA A 98 -16.53 -7.26 2.26
C ALA A 98 -18.03 -6.95 2.39
N LEU A 99 -18.35 -5.70 2.68
CA LEU A 99 -19.71 -5.15 2.65
C LEU A 99 -19.86 -4.29 1.39
N PRO A 100 -21.08 -4.00 0.92
CA PRO A 100 -21.29 -3.08 -0.19
C PRO A 100 -20.53 -1.75 -0.03
N GLU A 101 -20.49 -1.17 1.17
CA GLU A 101 -19.75 0.05 1.49
C GLU A 101 -18.22 -0.06 1.41
N HIS A 102 -17.68 -1.28 1.34
CA HIS A 102 -16.25 -1.56 1.14
C HIS A 102 -15.87 -1.74 -0.33
N VAL A 103 -16.85 -1.83 -1.23
CA VAL A 103 -16.65 -2.11 -2.66
C VAL A 103 -17.10 -0.90 -3.47
N LEU A 104 -16.34 -0.53 -4.51
CA LEU A 104 -16.64 0.63 -5.35
C LEU A 104 -18.07 0.59 -5.91
N GLU A 105 -18.70 1.75 -5.95
CA GLU A 105 -20.04 1.91 -6.49
C GLU A 105 -20.13 1.37 -7.93
N GLY A 106 -21.10 0.48 -8.18
CA GLY A 106 -21.31 -0.17 -9.47
C GLY A 106 -20.49 -1.44 -9.71
N GLU A 107 -19.46 -1.70 -8.91
CA GLU A 107 -18.74 -2.98 -8.95
C GLU A 107 -19.55 -4.08 -8.25
N THR A 108 -19.40 -5.33 -8.69
CA THR A 108 -20.15 -6.47 -8.13
C THR A 108 -19.25 -7.50 -7.49
N PHE A 109 -19.73 -8.16 -6.44
CA PHE A 109 -18.97 -9.18 -5.70
C PHE A 109 -19.88 -10.25 -5.08
N TYR A 110 -19.26 -11.35 -4.65
CA TYR A 110 -19.89 -12.44 -3.89
C TYR A 110 -19.17 -12.57 -2.55
N LYS A 111 -19.92 -12.78 -1.47
CA LYS A 111 -19.38 -12.70 -0.10
C LYS A 111 -19.33 -14.06 0.58
N ASP A 112 -20.51 -14.64 0.80
CA ASP A 112 -20.75 -15.86 1.56
C ASP A 112 -21.71 -16.82 0.85
N ASP A 113 -22.39 -16.34 -0.19
CA ASP A 113 -23.29 -17.12 -1.02
C ASP A 113 -22.91 -16.93 -2.51
N PRO A 114 -22.52 -18.00 -3.23
CA PRO A 114 -22.14 -17.93 -4.63
C PRO A 114 -23.29 -17.56 -5.57
N ASP A 115 -24.54 -17.69 -5.13
CA ASP A 115 -25.72 -17.36 -5.92
C ASP A 115 -26.23 -15.94 -5.64
N THR A 116 -25.77 -15.32 -4.55
CA THR A 116 -26.17 -13.96 -4.17
C THR A 116 -25.10 -12.94 -4.58
N LYS A 117 -25.27 -12.36 -5.78
CA LYS A 117 -24.45 -11.23 -6.24
C LYS A 117 -24.84 -9.94 -5.51
N GLN A 118 -23.85 -9.26 -4.96
CA GLN A 118 -24.00 -7.94 -4.33
C GLN A 118 -23.34 -6.86 -5.19
N THR A 119 -23.78 -5.60 -5.03
CA THR A 119 -23.22 -4.43 -5.71
C THR A 119 -22.62 -3.49 -4.67
N GLY A 120 -21.42 -2.99 -4.93
CA GLY A 120 -20.74 -2.01 -4.09
C GLY A 120 -21.43 -0.65 -4.08
N SER A 121 -21.17 0.12 -3.03
CA SER A 121 -21.72 1.46 -2.78
C SER A 121 -20.66 2.47 -2.34
N MET A 122 -19.37 2.10 -2.32
CA MET A 122 -18.29 3.01 -1.97
C MET A 122 -18.09 4.06 -3.07
N ARG A 123 -18.33 5.33 -2.71
CA ARG A 123 -18.13 6.45 -3.63
C ARG A 123 -16.66 6.60 -4.01
N ASN A 124 -16.39 6.86 -5.28
CA ASN A 124 -15.04 7.19 -5.75
C ASN A 124 -14.80 8.71 -5.67
N GLN A 125 -13.84 9.12 -4.83
CA GLN A 125 -13.41 10.51 -4.64
C GLN A 125 -12.26 10.91 -5.59
N GLY A 126 -11.63 9.92 -6.25
CA GLY A 126 -10.61 10.15 -7.26
C GLY A 126 -9.35 10.84 -6.71
N ASN A 127 -8.82 11.79 -7.49
CA ASN A 127 -7.68 12.63 -7.12
C ASN A 127 -8.18 13.93 -6.48
N LEU A 128 -8.22 13.96 -5.16
CA LEU A 128 -8.68 15.12 -4.41
C LEU A 128 -7.57 16.17 -4.24
N GLN A 129 -7.78 17.38 -4.78
CA GLN A 129 -6.85 18.50 -4.69
C GLN A 129 -7.50 19.66 -3.96
N VAL A 130 -6.94 20.06 -2.81
CA VAL A 130 -7.53 21.10 -1.95
C VAL A 130 -6.46 22.11 -1.56
N GLU A 131 -6.73 23.39 -1.82
CA GLU A 131 -5.98 24.49 -1.23
C GLU A 131 -6.70 24.98 0.03
N LEU A 132 -6.02 24.92 1.17
CA LEU A 132 -6.55 25.30 2.47
C LEU A 132 -5.90 26.60 2.93
N ARG A 133 -6.72 27.55 3.40
CA ARG A 133 -6.22 28.79 4.00
C ARG A 133 -5.88 28.58 5.46
N ASP A 134 -4.93 29.38 5.96
CA ASP A 134 -4.46 29.28 7.33
C ASP A 134 -5.61 29.45 8.33
N GLY A 135 -5.68 28.55 9.31
CA GLY A 135 -6.77 28.49 10.30
C GLY A 135 -8.08 27.83 9.84
N ASN A 136 -8.22 27.44 8.57
CA ASN A 136 -9.39 26.69 8.11
C ASN A 136 -9.23 25.18 8.31
N THR A 137 -10.35 24.46 8.33
CA THR A 137 -10.39 22.99 8.35
C THR A 137 -11.02 22.47 7.06
N TYR A 138 -10.61 21.26 6.66
CA TYR A 138 -11.21 20.54 5.55
C TYR A 138 -11.48 19.10 5.98
N THR A 139 -12.74 18.67 5.87
CA THR A 139 -13.15 17.29 6.14
C THR A 139 -13.00 16.48 4.87
N ILE A 140 -12.15 15.45 4.91
CA ILE A 140 -11.96 14.54 3.79
C ILE A 140 -13.24 13.67 3.67
N PRO A 141 -13.90 13.66 2.50
CA PRO A 141 -15.10 12.85 2.32
C PRO A 141 -14.74 11.36 2.35
N GLU A 142 -15.66 10.56 2.90
CA GLU A 142 -15.57 9.10 2.89
C GLU A 142 -15.62 8.55 1.45
N GLY A 143 -14.93 7.43 1.23
CA GLY A 143 -14.89 6.73 -0.04
C GLY A 143 -13.46 6.42 -0.49
N TYR A 144 -13.34 5.96 -1.74
CA TYR A 144 -12.06 5.61 -2.34
C TYR A 144 -11.33 6.86 -2.85
N HIS A 145 -10.10 7.06 -2.37
CA HIS A 145 -9.17 8.06 -2.89
C HIS A 145 -8.06 7.34 -3.65
N ASN A 146 -7.66 7.86 -4.81
CA ASN A 146 -6.70 7.17 -5.68
C ASN A 146 -5.22 7.28 -5.23
N GLY A 147 -4.98 7.71 -3.99
CA GLY A 147 -3.64 7.90 -3.41
C GLY A 147 -2.84 9.09 -3.96
N SER A 148 -3.35 9.83 -4.95
CA SER A 148 -2.67 10.99 -5.55
C SER A 148 -3.18 12.34 -5.04
N GLY A 149 -4.13 12.33 -4.09
CA GLY A 149 -4.70 13.53 -3.51
C GLY A 149 -3.68 14.35 -2.73
N GLN A 150 -3.80 15.67 -2.78
CA GLN A 150 -2.92 16.60 -2.08
C GLN A 150 -3.74 17.72 -1.44
N ILE A 151 -3.36 18.06 -0.19
CA ILE A 151 -3.86 19.23 0.52
C ILE A 151 -2.68 20.20 0.66
N THR A 152 -2.82 21.41 0.12
CA THR A 152 -1.76 22.43 0.13
C THR A 152 -2.23 23.63 0.93
N VAL A 153 -1.36 24.17 1.78
CA VAL A 153 -1.55 25.48 2.42
C VAL A 153 -0.57 26.45 1.76
N PRO A 154 -1.05 27.51 1.09
CA PRO A 154 -0.15 28.48 0.48
C PRO A 154 0.64 29.21 1.57
N LYS A 155 1.89 29.53 1.25
CA LYS A 155 2.73 30.31 2.17
C LYS A 155 2.13 31.70 2.39
N LYS A 156 2.36 32.23 3.59
CA LYS A 156 2.01 33.61 3.91
C LYS A 156 3.00 34.55 3.23
N GLU A 157 2.54 35.31 2.26
CA GLU A 157 3.34 36.36 1.65
C GLU A 157 3.55 37.52 2.65
N LEU A 158 4.81 37.89 2.88
CA LEU A 158 5.17 39.08 3.65
C LEU A 158 5.79 40.12 2.72
N THR A 159 5.40 41.39 2.89
CA THR A 159 5.89 42.50 2.07
C THR A 159 6.80 43.46 2.84
N GLY A 160 7.35 43.00 3.98
CA GLY A 160 8.28 43.80 4.78
C GLY A 160 9.59 44.05 4.04
N ASN A 161 10.18 45.23 4.26
CA ASN A 161 11.46 45.65 3.67
C ASN A 161 12.52 46.00 4.71
N ALA A 162 12.27 45.69 5.99
CA ALA A 162 13.23 45.89 7.06
C ALA A 162 14.52 45.08 6.81
N VAL A 163 15.66 45.69 7.13
CA VAL A 163 16.99 45.07 7.12
C VAL A 163 17.60 45.13 8.53
N PRO A 164 18.55 44.23 8.88
CA PRO A 164 19.15 44.19 10.22
C PRO A 164 19.66 45.54 10.72
N GLU A 165 20.22 46.37 9.83
CA GLU A 165 20.79 47.69 10.16
C GLU A 165 19.75 48.73 10.61
N TYR A 166 18.45 48.46 10.42
CA TYR A 166 17.35 49.32 10.85
C TYR A 166 16.57 48.77 12.05
N VAL A 167 16.92 47.58 12.53
CA VAL A 167 16.29 46.94 13.68
C VAL A 167 17.30 46.88 14.82
N LEU A 168 16.90 47.27 16.03
CA LEU A 168 17.78 47.30 17.20
C LEU A 168 18.47 45.96 17.45
N GLU A 169 19.74 46.00 17.82
CA GLU A 169 20.49 44.82 18.24
C GLU A 169 19.76 44.07 19.36
N GLY A 170 19.74 42.74 19.26
CA GLY A 170 19.02 41.86 20.19
C GLY A 170 17.52 41.70 19.90
N GLN A 171 16.92 42.52 19.04
CA GLN A 171 15.55 42.32 18.55
C GLN A 171 15.53 41.36 17.36
N SER A 172 14.42 40.63 17.20
CA SER A 172 14.21 39.73 16.05
C SER A 172 13.01 40.16 15.22
N PHE A 173 13.07 39.92 13.91
CA PHE A 173 12.00 40.29 12.98
C PHE A 173 11.92 39.32 11.78
N TYR A 174 10.79 39.37 11.08
CA TYR A 174 10.58 38.80 9.76
C TYR A 174 10.33 39.95 8.79
N SER A 175 10.81 39.83 7.55
CA SER A 175 10.71 40.91 6.56
C SER A 175 9.85 40.48 5.39
N ASN A 176 10.44 39.86 4.38
CA ASN A 176 9.78 39.38 3.16
C ASN A 176 9.65 37.86 3.10
N ASP A 177 10.14 37.14 4.10
CA ASP A 177 10.09 35.69 4.18
C ASP A 177 9.57 35.29 5.58
N PRO A 178 8.41 34.62 5.68
CA PRO A 178 7.84 34.19 6.96
C PRO A 178 8.66 33.09 7.65
N ASP A 179 9.53 32.36 6.92
CA ASP A 179 10.30 31.24 7.46
C ASP A 179 11.70 31.67 7.94
N THR A 180 12.15 32.86 7.53
CA THR A 180 13.50 33.36 7.83
C THR A 180 13.47 34.44 8.92
N LYS A 181 13.71 34.01 10.16
CA LYS A 181 13.91 34.92 11.29
C LYS A 181 15.25 35.65 11.18
N LYS A 182 15.21 36.98 11.22
CA LYS A 182 16.40 37.85 11.21
C LYS A 182 16.60 38.50 12.58
N LEU A 183 17.84 38.84 12.90
CA LEU A 183 18.21 39.63 14.07
C LEU A 183 18.55 41.06 13.64
N GLY A 184 18.21 42.02 14.49
CA GLY A 184 18.64 43.41 14.34
C GLY A 184 20.13 43.57 14.65
N ALA A 185 20.74 44.57 14.02
CA ALA A 185 22.15 44.94 14.15
C ALA A 185 22.32 46.45 14.40
N MET A 186 21.23 47.21 14.56
CA MET A 186 21.30 48.64 14.84
C MET A 186 21.74 48.88 16.28
N ALA A 187 22.91 49.48 16.47
CA ALA A 187 23.41 49.88 17.77
C ALA A 187 22.44 50.86 18.46
N ASN A 188 22.32 50.72 19.79
CA ASN A 188 21.59 51.66 20.63
C ASN A 188 22.59 52.62 21.29
N ASN A 189 22.61 53.88 20.84
CA ASN A 189 23.49 54.92 21.35
C ASN A 189 22.89 55.68 22.54
N GLY A 190 21.60 55.51 22.83
CA GLY A 190 20.91 56.18 23.93
C GLY A 190 20.95 57.71 23.82
N SER A 191 21.11 58.37 24.97
CA SER A 191 21.32 59.81 25.07
C SER A 191 22.82 60.12 25.12
N ILE A 192 23.31 60.90 24.16
CA ILE A 192 24.69 61.35 24.12
C ILE A 192 24.75 62.81 24.59
N GLN A 193 25.61 63.09 25.57
CA GLN A 193 25.89 64.44 26.09
C GLN A 193 27.33 64.83 25.77
N ILE A 194 27.54 65.86 24.95
CA ILE A 194 28.88 66.31 24.53
C ILE A 194 29.03 67.81 24.70
N GLU A 195 30.12 68.23 25.34
CA GLU A 195 30.59 69.61 25.34
C GLU A 195 31.75 69.78 24.35
N LEU A 196 31.59 70.65 23.35
CA LEU A 196 32.61 70.93 22.34
C LEU A 196 33.45 72.16 22.69
N SER A 197 34.76 72.06 22.46
CA SER A 197 35.66 73.23 22.46
C SER A 197 35.54 74.02 21.16
N PHE A 198 36.01 75.28 21.13
CA PHE A 198 36.00 76.11 19.92
C PHE A 198 36.73 75.43 18.76
N GLY A 199 36.06 75.32 17.61
CA GLY A 199 36.57 74.60 16.44
C GLY A 199 36.54 73.07 16.57
N GLY A 200 36.03 72.54 17.68
CA GLY A 200 35.83 71.10 17.88
C GLY A 200 34.71 70.55 17.00
N THR A 201 34.83 69.28 16.64
CA THR A 201 33.81 68.54 15.88
C THR A 201 33.45 67.26 16.61
N TYR A 202 32.22 66.80 16.43
CA TYR A 202 31.74 65.51 16.93
C TYR A 202 31.03 64.78 15.81
N ALA A 203 31.50 63.57 15.50
CA ALA A 203 30.84 62.68 14.57
C ALA A 203 29.75 61.91 15.32
N ILE A 204 28.49 62.10 14.93
CA ILE A 204 27.37 61.38 15.52
C ILE A 204 27.41 59.93 15.00
N PRO A 205 27.54 58.92 15.88
CA PRO A 205 27.57 57.53 15.44
C PRO A 205 26.22 57.14 14.84
N LYS A 206 26.26 56.28 13.81
CA LYS A 206 25.06 55.62 13.27
C LYS A 206 24.43 54.76 14.37
N GLY A 207 23.11 54.73 14.43
CA GLY A 207 22.35 53.92 15.40
C GLY A 207 21.14 54.66 15.92
N TYR A 208 20.45 54.04 16.87
CA TYR A 208 19.31 54.65 17.55
C TYR A 208 19.79 55.65 18.61
N HIS A 209 19.24 56.86 18.59
CA HIS A 209 19.41 57.85 19.64
C HIS A 209 18.03 58.11 20.26
N ASP A 210 17.97 58.23 21.58
CA ASP A 210 16.69 58.29 22.30
C ASP A 210 16.00 59.68 22.25
N GLY A 211 16.60 60.64 21.54
CA GLY A 211 16.12 62.01 21.41
C GLY A 211 16.44 62.93 22.60
N ASN A 212 17.05 62.42 23.67
CA ASN A 212 17.42 63.21 24.86
C ASN A 212 18.88 63.72 24.81
N GLY A 213 19.62 63.40 23.76
CA GLY A 213 21.01 63.83 23.59
C GLY A 213 21.14 65.34 23.37
N VAL A 214 22.18 65.96 23.94
CA VAL A 214 22.48 67.39 23.77
C VAL A 214 23.95 67.56 23.43
N ILE A 215 24.22 68.39 22.41
CA ILE A 215 25.56 68.84 22.04
C ILE A 215 25.61 70.35 22.25
N HIS A 216 26.45 70.82 23.17
CA HIS A 216 26.65 72.25 23.40
C HIS A 216 28.11 72.64 23.24
N SER A 217 28.38 73.88 22.85
CA SER A 217 29.74 74.43 22.77
C SER A 217 30.10 75.13 24.08
N LYS A 218 31.39 75.14 24.42
CA LYS A 218 31.92 76.01 25.47
C LYS A 218 31.62 77.48 25.15
N SER A 219 31.35 78.27 26.19
CA SER A 219 31.13 79.71 26.06
C SER A 219 32.42 80.42 25.63
N ILE A 220 32.32 81.50 24.84
CA ILE A 220 33.48 82.28 24.38
C ILE A 220 34.26 82.90 25.55
N SER A 221 33.57 83.13 26.66
CA SER A 221 34.15 83.60 27.92
C SER A 221 35.13 82.61 28.56
N SER A 222 35.09 81.32 28.19
CA SER A 222 36.06 80.33 28.68
C SER A 222 37.36 80.31 27.87
N PHE A 223 37.45 81.03 26.74
CA PHE A 223 38.62 81.02 25.85
C PHE A 223 39.48 82.29 25.98
N LEU A 224 38.88 83.43 26.35
CA LEU A 224 39.62 84.66 26.60
C LEU A 224 39.90 84.78 28.10
N PRO A 225 41.16 84.72 28.59
CA PRO A 225 41.45 85.34 29.87
C PRO A 225 41.07 86.82 29.72
N CYS A 226 40.11 87.29 30.50
CA CYS A 226 39.50 88.62 30.47
C CYS A 226 40.52 89.78 30.29
N ALA A 227 41.78 89.56 30.69
CA ALA A 227 42.90 90.47 30.53
C ALA A 227 43.27 90.84 29.06
N GLN A 228 42.99 90.00 28.06
CA GLN A 228 43.53 90.21 26.71
C GLN A 228 42.65 91.09 25.79
N LEU A 229 41.35 91.25 26.12
CA LEU A 229 40.40 92.04 25.32
C LEU A 229 40.44 93.53 25.67
N LEU A 230 40.69 93.87 26.94
CA LEU A 230 40.81 95.26 27.43
C LEU A 230 42.07 95.98 26.91
N GLY A 231 43.07 95.26 26.41
CA GLY A 231 44.31 95.84 25.88
C GLY A 231 44.24 96.32 24.42
N ARG A 232 43.27 95.86 23.61
CA ARG A 232 43.18 96.17 22.17
C ARG A 232 42.07 97.16 21.79
N ASN A 233 41.17 97.50 22.72
CA ASN A 233 40.03 98.40 22.47
C ASN A 233 40.14 99.77 23.17
N ARG A 234 41.35 100.25 23.48
CA ARG A 234 41.58 101.68 23.78
C ARG A 234 41.98 102.45 22.50
N ARG A 235 41.05 102.54 21.55
CA ARG A 235 40.92 103.77 20.76
C ARG A 235 39.68 104.47 21.28
N THR A 236 39.86 105.24 22.34
CA THR A 236 38.91 106.26 22.77
C THR A 236 38.77 107.27 21.63
N GLN A 237 37.75 107.10 20.77
CA GLN A 237 37.31 108.19 19.90
C GLN A 237 36.44 109.11 20.74
N THR A 238 37.02 110.19 21.25
CA THR A 238 36.27 111.31 21.80
C THR A 238 35.81 112.16 20.62
N PHE A 239 34.52 112.13 20.31
CA PHE A 239 33.93 113.06 19.34
C PHE A 239 33.84 114.45 19.99
N LEU A 240 34.61 115.42 19.49
CA LEU A 240 34.41 116.83 19.80
C LEU A 240 33.51 117.44 18.72
N GLU A 241 32.47 118.17 19.13
CA GLU A 241 31.58 118.92 18.23
C GLU A 241 32.42 119.85 17.34
N GLY A 242 32.43 119.60 16.03
CA GLY A 242 33.18 120.43 15.09
C GLY A 242 33.77 119.75 13.85
N GLY A 243 33.58 118.44 13.64
CA GLY A 243 33.68 117.84 12.31
C GLY A 243 35.04 117.96 11.58
N LYS A 244 36.17 117.75 12.27
CA LYS A 244 37.44 117.43 11.61
C LYS A 244 38.09 116.21 12.26
N VAL A 245 38.35 115.19 11.45
CA VAL A 245 39.10 113.99 11.82
C VAL A 245 40.52 114.17 11.31
N GLU A 246 41.50 114.23 12.21
CA GLU A 246 42.90 114.04 11.83
C GLU A 246 43.38 112.67 12.34
N ASN A 247 43.91 111.87 11.41
CA ASN A 247 44.62 110.64 11.75
C ASN A 247 45.97 111.02 12.36
N VAL A 248 46.14 110.77 13.65
CA VAL A 248 47.47 110.67 14.26
C VAL A 248 47.80 109.18 14.36
N LEU A 249 48.99 108.83 13.85
CA LEU A 249 49.58 107.48 13.76
C LEU A 249 49.34 106.64 15.03
#